data_AF-A0A7C1W1Q7-F1
#
_entry.id   AF-A0A7C1W1Q7-F1
#
_cell.length_a   1.000
_cell.length_b   1.000
_cell.length_c   1.000
_cell.angle_alpha   90.00
_cell.angle_beta   90.00
_cell.angle_gamma   90.00
#
_symmetry.space_group_name_H-M   'P 1'
#
loop_
_entity.id
_entity.type
_entity.pdbx_description
1 polymer ?
#
loop_
_entity_poly.entity_id
_entity_poly.type
_entity_poly.pdbx_seq_one_letter_code
_entity_poly.pdbx_strand_id
1 'polypeptide(L)'
;HRLSRIAGRDIQLQVQPDNLYIRCNPDHSVLVPIKQMRQGKNAFVIGMSAPLVLMGCENDLRFAWYAGLGEKTRNGFGCIGLAEQGVGR
;
A
#
# COMPACT_ATOMS: atom_id res chain seq x y z
N HIS A 1 3.57 4.44 14.32
CA HIS A 1 3.59 4.13 12.87
C HIS A 1 3.98 5.36 12.04
N ARG A 2 4.42 5.22 10.78
CA ARG A 2 4.85 6.37 9.94
C ARG A 2 3.76 7.43 9.76
N LEU A 3 2.51 7.02 9.54
CA LEU A 3 1.38 7.95 9.42
C LEU A 3 1.23 8.84 10.65
N SER A 4 1.28 8.25 11.86
CA SER A 4 1.25 9.04 13.11
C SER A 4 2.39 10.08 13.17
N ARG A 5 3.59 9.72 12.72
CA ARG A 5 4.74 10.65 12.66
C ARG A 5 4.51 11.81 11.69
N ILE A 6 3.90 11.56 10.54
CA ILE A 6 3.61 12.61 9.54
C ILE A 6 2.45 13.49 10.02
N ALA A 7 1.44 12.89 10.65
CA ALA A 7 0.26 13.59 11.14
C ALA A 7 0.53 14.43 12.40
N GLY A 8 1.62 14.17 13.13
CA GLY A 8 1.91 14.82 14.42
C GLY A 8 0.96 14.43 15.55
N ARG A 9 0.13 13.41 15.33
CA ARG A 9 -0.83 12.84 16.28
C ARG A 9 -0.91 11.35 16.06
N ASP A 10 -1.53 10.64 17.00
CA ASP A 10 -1.74 9.23 16.78
C ASP A 10 -2.82 8.95 15.72
N ILE A 11 -2.58 7.94 14.90
CA ILE A 11 -3.43 7.51 13.80
C ILE A 11 -3.83 6.07 14.09
N GLN A 12 -5.13 5.85 14.24
CA GLN A 12 -5.71 4.57 14.64
C GLN A 12 -6.40 3.95 13.43
N LEU A 13 -5.62 3.14 12.70
CA LEU A 13 -6.07 2.42 11.52
C LEU A 13 -5.87 0.92 11.72
N GLN A 14 -6.93 0.17 11.49
CA GLN A 14 -6.86 -1.27 11.33
C GLN A 14 -6.80 -1.60 9.83
N VAL A 15 -5.78 -2.36 9.45
CA VAL A 15 -5.57 -2.82 8.07
C VAL A 15 -5.74 -4.33 8.06
N GLN A 16 -6.69 -4.83 7.28
CA GLN A 16 -6.90 -6.25 7.10
C GLN A 16 -6.76 -6.63 5.63
N PRO A 17 -5.91 -7.61 5.29
CA PRO A 17 -5.92 -8.19 3.96
C PRO A 17 -7.21 -8.95 3.69
N ASP A 18 -7.63 -8.98 2.43
CA ASP A 18 -8.59 -9.98 1.98
C ASP A 18 -7.92 -11.36 1.98
N ASN A 19 -8.15 -12.11 3.05
CA ASN A 19 -7.57 -13.43 3.25
C ASN A 19 -7.99 -14.43 2.16
N LEU A 20 -9.20 -14.30 1.59
CA LEU A 20 -9.65 -15.20 0.53
C LEU A 20 -8.89 -14.89 -0.76
N TYR A 21 -8.80 -13.62 -1.13
CA TYR A 21 -8.07 -13.21 -2.32
C TYR A 21 -6.60 -13.65 -2.28
N ILE A 22 -5.91 -13.41 -1.16
CA ILE A 22 -4.48 -13.77 -1.02
C ILE A 22 -4.28 -15.28 -1.14
N ARG A 23 -5.18 -16.09 -0.57
CA ARG A 23 -5.09 -17.55 -0.68
C ARG A 23 -5.37 -18.05 -2.10
N CYS A 24 -6.29 -17.42 -2.81
CA CYS A 24 -6.60 -17.76 -4.19
C CYS A 24 -5.57 -17.22 -5.20
N ASN A 25 -4.80 -16.19 -4.83
CA ASN A 25 -3.82 -15.51 -5.68
C ASN A 25 -2.46 -15.44 -4.96
N PRO A 26 -1.69 -16.55 -4.95
CA PRO A 26 -0.43 -16.62 -4.20
C PRO A 26 0.64 -15.67 -4.74
N ASP A 27 0.59 -15.30 -6.02
CA ASP A 27 1.53 -14.38 -6.67
C ASP A 27 1.07 -12.91 -6.60
N HIS A 28 1.01 -12.37 -5.37
CA HIS A 28 0.66 -10.96 -5.11
C HIS A 28 1.89 -10.04 -4.90
N SER A 29 3.09 -10.61 -5.00
CA SER A 29 4.35 -9.86 -4.96
C SER A 29 4.58 -9.13 -6.28
N VAL A 30 4.94 -7.86 -6.20
CA VAL A 30 5.25 -7.04 -7.38
C VAL A 30 6.70 -6.56 -7.32
N LEU A 31 7.44 -6.73 -8.42
CA LEU A 31 8.78 -6.18 -8.57
C LEU A 31 8.68 -4.77 -9.13
N VAL A 32 8.97 -3.77 -8.30
CA VAL A 32 8.92 -2.37 -8.71
C VAL A 32 10.34 -1.87 -8.98
N PRO A 33 10.71 -1.59 -10.24
CA PRO A 33 12.00 -0.99 -10.56
C PRO A 33 12.02 0.46 -10.05
N ILE A 34 12.99 0.80 -9.20
CA ILE A 34 13.07 2.12 -8.57
C ILE A 34 14.10 3.04 -9.23
N LYS A 35 15.13 2.47 -9.86
CA LYS A 35 16.22 3.23 -10.47
C LYS A 35 17.07 2.34 -11.36
N GLN A 36 17.55 2.88 -12.47
CA GLN A 36 18.60 2.27 -13.27
C GLN A 36 19.98 2.63 -12.69
N MET A 37 20.79 1.61 -12.38
CA MET A 37 22.17 1.77 -11.92
C MET A 37 23.14 1.91 -13.11
N ARG A 38 24.37 2.35 -12.81
CA ARG A 38 25.47 2.34 -13.78
C ARG A 38 25.69 0.90 -14.27
N GLN A 39 25.99 0.73 -15.56
CA GLN A 39 26.09 -0.56 -16.26
C GLN A 39 24.75 -1.28 -16.53
N GLY A 40 23.62 -0.58 -16.51
CA GLY A 40 22.33 -1.11 -17.00
C GLY A 40 21.59 -2.05 -16.04
N LYS A 41 22.10 -2.25 -14.81
CA LYS A 41 21.39 -3.03 -13.78
C LYS A 41 20.26 -2.21 -13.16
N ASN A 42 19.10 -2.81 -12.95
CA ASN A 42 17.97 -2.15 -12.28
C ASN A 42 17.96 -2.45 -10.78
N ALA A 43 17.84 -1.41 -9.97
CA ALA A 43 17.48 -1.54 -8.57
C ALA A 43 15.97 -1.75 -8.48
N PHE A 44 15.53 -2.75 -7.71
CA PHE A 44 14.12 -3.05 -7.51
C PHE A 44 13.77 -3.16 -6.03
N VAL A 45 12.51 -2.94 -5.73
CA VAL A 45 11.90 -3.20 -4.42
C VAL A 45 10.78 -4.21 -4.64
N ILE A 46 10.74 -5.24 -3.82
CA ILE A 46 9.59 -6.15 -3.77
C ILE A 46 8.49 -5.46 -2.97
N GLY A 47 7.37 -5.18 -3.64
CA GLY A 47 6.14 -4.69 -3.04
C GLY A 47 5.07 -5.76 -3.05
N MET A 48 3.87 -5.37 -2.61
CA MET A 48 2.68 -6.19 -2.66
C MET A 48 1.54 -5.39 -3.27
N SER A 49 0.78 -6.02 -4.17
CA SER A 49 -0.50 -5.50 -4.66
C SER A 49 -1.60 -6.45 -4.20
N ALA A 50 -2.41 -6.01 -3.25
CA ALA A 50 -3.48 -6.81 -2.69
C ALA A 50 -4.65 -5.91 -2.26
N PRO A 51 -5.90 -6.41 -2.35
CA PRO A 51 -7.04 -5.75 -1.74
C PRO A 51 -6.92 -5.77 -0.22
N LEU A 52 -7.24 -4.62 0.38
CA LEU A 52 -7.18 -4.38 1.81
C LEU A 52 -8.50 -3.75 2.27
N VAL A 53 -8.98 -4.16 3.43
CA VAL A 53 -10.03 -3.48 4.18
C VAL A 53 -9.36 -2.55 5.20
N LEU A 54 -9.69 -1.26 5.11
CA LEU A 54 -9.22 -0.24 6.03
C LEU A 54 -10.36 0.20 6.95
N MET A 55 -10.12 0.16 8.25
CA MET A 55 -11.10 0.55 9.27
C MET A 55 -10.47 1.55 10.23
N GLY A 56 -11.26 2.54 10.64
CA GLY A 56 -10.84 3.61 11.52
C GLY A 56 -11.83 4.77 11.47
N CYS A 57 -11.51 5.87 12.15
CA CYS A 57 -12.30 7.08 12.02
C CYS A 57 -12.09 7.71 10.63
N GLU A 58 -13.09 8.48 10.17
CA GLU A 58 -13.07 9.12 8.86
C GLU A 58 -11.81 9.95 8.61
N ASN A 59 -11.37 10.72 9.60
CA ASN A 59 -10.19 11.58 9.49
C ASN A 59 -8.91 10.77 9.26
N ASP A 60 -8.79 9.60 9.88
CA ASP A 60 -7.61 8.74 9.74
C ASP A 60 -7.60 8.00 8.41
N LEU A 61 -8.78 7.51 7.98
CA LEU A 61 -8.97 6.90 6.68
C LEU A 61 -8.66 7.90 5.56
N ARG A 62 -9.19 9.12 5.66
CA ARG A 62 -8.92 10.21 4.71
C ARG A 62 -7.44 10.60 4.71
N PHE A 63 -6.79 10.64 5.88
CA PHE A 63 -5.36 10.94 5.93
C PHE A 63 -4.52 9.85 5.24
N ALA A 64 -4.83 8.57 5.49
CA ALA A 64 -4.17 7.46 4.81
C ALA A 64 -4.38 7.48 3.30
N TRP A 65 -5.59 7.83 2.84
CA TRP A 65 -5.92 7.99 1.42
C TRP A 65 -4.97 8.98 0.72
N TYR A 66 -4.71 10.12 1.36
CA TYR A 66 -3.83 11.16 0.78
C TYR A 66 -2.34 10.89 0.99
N ALA A 67 -1.94 10.33 2.13
CA ALA A 67 -0.52 10.17 2.49
C ALA A 67 0.10 8.85 1.98
N GLY A 68 -0.75 7.85 1.70
CA GLY A 68 -0.37 6.47 1.40
C GLY A 68 0.02 5.66 2.64
N LEU A 69 -0.11 4.34 2.55
CA LEU A 69 0.26 3.40 3.62
C LEU A 69 1.74 3.00 3.56
N GLY A 70 2.32 2.65 4.71
CA GLY A 70 3.67 2.10 4.76
C GLY A 70 4.75 3.11 4.37
N GLU A 71 5.86 2.60 3.84
CA GLU A 71 7.08 3.37 3.56
C GLU A 71 7.19 3.76 2.08
N LYS A 72 8.10 4.70 1.78
CA LYS A 72 8.44 5.13 0.40
C LYS A 72 7.26 5.69 -0.42
N THR A 73 6.25 6.27 0.23
CA THR A 73 5.08 6.81 -0.48
C THR A 73 5.40 7.94 -1.47
N ARG A 74 6.49 8.69 -1.23
CA ARG A 74 7.02 9.68 -2.19
C ARG A 74 7.49 9.07 -3.52
N ASN A 75 7.80 7.77 -3.54
CA ASN A 75 8.18 7.03 -4.74
C ASN A 75 6.99 6.25 -5.33
N GLY A 76 5.76 6.55 -4.93
CA GLY A 76 4.54 5.91 -5.45
C GLY A 76 4.16 4.58 -4.79
N PHE A 77 4.79 4.20 -3.67
CA PHE A 77 4.40 3.01 -2.91
C PHE A 77 3.25 3.29 -1.95
N GLY A 78 2.47 2.26 -1.62
CA GLY A 78 1.41 2.39 -0.62
C GLY A 78 0.23 3.26 -1.05
N CYS A 79 0.12 3.54 -2.36
CA CYS A 79 -1.06 4.15 -2.94
C CYS A 79 -2.26 3.22 -2.73
N ILE A 80 -3.38 3.80 -2.32
CA ILE A 80 -4.64 3.09 -2.11
C ILE A 80 -5.62 3.59 -3.16
N GLY A 81 -6.37 2.67 -3.74
CA GLY A 81 -7.51 2.97 -4.61
C GLY A 81 -8.78 2.33 -4.05
N LEU A 82 -9.93 2.79 -4.51
CA LEU A 82 -11.17 2.08 -4.29
C LEU A 82 -11.19 0.89 -5.24
N ALA A 83 -11.52 -0.29 -4.72
CA ALA A 83 -11.87 -1.43 -5.54
C ALA A 83 -13.30 -1.21 -6.07
N GLU A 84 -13.47 -0.30 -7.04
CA GLU A 84 -14.78 0.04 -7.63
C GLU A 84 -15.34 -1.10 -8.47
N GLN A 85 -14.47 -1.93 -9.05
CA GLN A 85 -14.82 -3.21 -9.63
C GLN A 85 -14.38 -4.30 -8.64
N GLY A 86 -15.34 -5.11 -8.20
CA GLY A 86 -15.08 -6.21 -7.28
C GLY A 86 -13.88 -7.02 -7.74
N VAL A 87 -13.05 -7.44 -6.79
CA VAL A 87 -11.82 -8.18 -7.06
C VAL A 87 -12.16 -9.50 -7.76
N GLY A 88 -12.04 -9.54 -9.10
CA GLY A 88 -12.32 -10.73 -9.91
C GLY A 88 -13.66 -10.79 -10.64
N ARG A 89 -14.29 -9.66 -11.01
CA ARG A 89 -15.40 -9.63 -11.98
C ARG A 89 -15.03 -8.89 -13.24
#